data_AF-X1HCH3-F1
#
_entry.id   AF-X1HCH3-F1
#
_cell.length_a   1.000
_cell.length_b   1.000
_cell.length_c   1.000
_cell.angle_alpha   90.00
_cell.angle_beta   90.00
_cell.angle_gamma   90.00
#
_symmetry.space_group_name_H-M   'P 1'
#
loop_
_entity.id
_entity.type
_entity.pdbx_description
1 polymer ?
#
loop_
_entity_poly.entity_id
_entity_poly.type
_entity_poly.pdbx_seq_one_letter_code
_entity_poly.pdbx_strand_id
1 'polypeptide(L)'
;PSEEIFHSKSYSWGIQDKICQVIDRTIKVVQYIPWNEESKFKSLGEIGLRDFKGEVVFGDSAFFGFVIECDNGLVVIDSNLNNIWINGEPTNWRVFPRSKHYENHLHIVYEDRLEIYSFNDDYFVDQEGKKVGLKNFNWKR
;
A
#
# COMPACT_ATOMS: atom_id res chain seq x y z
N PRO A 1 -7.90 17.85 4.85
CA PRO A 1 -8.15 16.81 3.82
C PRO A 1 -8.28 15.38 4.36
N SER A 2 -7.22 14.76 4.93
CA SER A 2 -7.32 13.39 5.48
C SER A 2 -8.22 13.31 6.72
N GLU A 3 -8.18 14.32 7.59
CA GLU A 3 -9.06 14.42 8.77
C GLU A 3 -10.55 14.47 8.39
N GLU A 4 -10.90 15.04 7.24
CA GLU A 4 -12.29 15.09 6.76
C GLU A 4 -12.77 13.73 6.21
N ILE A 5 -11.84 12.93 5.66
CA ILE A 5 -12.13 11.63 5.06
C ILE A 5 -12.20 10.53 6.12
N PHE A 6 -11.27 10.56 7.08
CA PHE A 6 -11.10 9.47 8.05
C PHE A 6 -11.45 9.85 9.49
N HIS A 7 -11.72 11.13 9.75
CA HIS A 7 -11.99 11.66 11.09
C HIS A 7 -10.88 11.39 12.12
N SER A 8 -9.63 11.30 11.66
CA SER A 8 -8.46 11.07 12.50
C SER A 8 -7.19 11.77 11.99
N LYS A 9 -6.26 12.04 12.92
CA LYS A 9 -4.93 12.61 12.64
C LYS A 9 -3.88 11.52 12.70
N SER A 10 -3.64 10.87 11.56
CA SER A 10 -2.58 9.87 11.44
C SER A 10 -1.98 9.85 10.04
N TYR A 11 -0.89 9.09 9.86
CA TYR A 11 -0.20 8.96 8.59
C TYR A 11 -1.17 8.47 7.51
N SER A 12 -1.23 9.23 6.42
CA SER A 12 -2.11 8.97 5.28
C SER A 12 -1.33 9.11 3.98
N TRP A 13 -1.60 8.24 3.01
CA TRP A 13 -1.02 8.31 1.68
C TRP A 13 -2.12 8.10 0.64
N GLY A 14 -1.87 8.55 -0.59
CA GLY A 14 -2.83 8.44 -1.68
C GLY A 14 -2.13 8.00 -2.95
N ILE A 15 -2.79 7.12 -3.71
CA ILE A 15 -2.26 6.63 -4.97
C ILE A 15 -3.39 6.20 -5.92
N GLN A 16 -3.35 6.76 -7.13
CA GLN A 16 -4.42 6.62 -8.14
C GLN A 16 -5.83 6.88 -7.56
N ASP A 17 -6.64 5.83 -7.44
CA ASP A 17 -8.03 5.87 -7.01
C ASP A 17 -8.20 5.63 -5.50
N LYS A 18 -7.12 5.41 -4.74
CA LYS A 18 -7.20 5.09 -3.31
C LYS A 18 -6.52 6.14 -2.45
N ILE A 19 -7.12 6.35 -1.28
CA ILE A 19 -6.55 7.10 -0.17
C ILE A 19 -6.58 6.15 1.03
N CYS A 20 -5.45 6.06 1.73
CA CYS A 20 -5.25 5.17 2.85
C CYS A 20 -4.83 5.98 4.08
N GLN A 21 -5.21 5.50 5.26
CA GLN A 21 -4.73 6.02 6.54
C GLN A 21 -4.49 4.87 7.50
N VAL A 22 -3.36 4.89 8.21
CA VAL A 22 -3.08 3.94 9.28
C VAL A 22 -3.61 4.50 10.59
N ILE A 23 -4.43 3.75 11.33
CA ILE A 23 -4.91 4.08 12.68
C ILE A 23 -4.83 2.80 13.51
N ASP A 24 -4.18 2.82 14.67
CA ASP A 24 -4.16 1.70 15.62
C ASP A 24 -3.96 0.32 14.96
N ARG A 25 -2.88 0.20 14.16
CA ARG A 25 -2.55 -1.04 13.42
C ARG A 25 -3.60 -1.47 12.39
N THR A 26 -4.39 -0.54 11.91
CA THR A 26 -5.42 -0.78 10.89
C THR A 26 -5.24 0.21 9.77
N ILE A 27 -5.17 -0.27 8.52
CA ILE A 27 -5.23 0.57 7.34
C ILE A 27 -6.68 0.72 6.94
N LYS A 28 -7.20 1.94 7.02
CA LYS A 28 -8.48 2.30 6.41
C LYS A 28 -8.24 2.65 4.95
N VAL A 29 -9.04 2.07 4.05
CA VAL A 29 -8.91 2.30 2.62
C VAL A 29 -10.20 2.90 2.08
N VAL A 30 -10.06 4.03 1.39
CA VAL A 30 -11.15 4.74 0.72
C VAL A 30 -10.82 4.87 -0.76
N GLN A 31 -11.79 4.57 -1.62
CA GLN A 31 -11.74 4.85 -3.05
C GLN A 31 -12.25 6.26 -3.32
N TYR A 32 -11.48 7.04 -4.08
CA TYR A 32 -11.88 8.35 -4.60
C TYR A 32 -12.55 8.20 -5.97
N ILE A 33 -13.79 8.68 -6.08
CA ILE A 33 -14.64 8.57 -7.27
C ILE A 33 -15.12 9.99 -7.63
N PRO A 34 -14.32 10.77 -8.40
CA PRO A 34 -14.58 12.20 -8.60
C PRO A 34 -15.90 12.51 -9.33
N TRP A 35 -16.41 11.57 -10.10
CA TRP A 35 -17.65 11.70 -10.88
C TRP A 35 -18.92 11.30 -10.12
N ASN A 36 -18.82 10.79 -8.88
CA ASN A 36 -19.99 10.49 -8.07
C ASN A 36 -20.44 11.76 -7.33
N GLU A 37 -21.63 12.26 -7.68
CA GLU A 37 -22.18 13.51 -7.12
C GLU A 37 -22.66 13.35 -5.67
N GLU A 38 -23.13 12.17 -5.28
CA GLU A 38 -23.65 11.91 -3.92
C GLU A 38 -22.52 11.73 -2.89
N SER A 39 -21.47 10.98 -3.27
CA SER A 39 -20.28 10.81 -2.44
C SER A 39 -19.05 10.53 -3.29
N LYS A 40 -18.06 11.43 -3.20
CA LYS A 40 -16.76 11.28 -3.86
C LYS A 40 -15.87 10.22 -3.22
N PHE A 41 -16.26 9.68 -2.07
CA PHE A 41 -15.46 8.75 -1.28
C PHE A 41 -16.27 7.49 -0.95
N LYS A 42 -15.75 6.34 -1.34
CA LYS A 42 -16.34 5.02 -1.04
C LYS A 42 -15.38 4.23 -0.16
N SER A 43 -15.82 3.85 1.03
CA SER A 43 -15.03 2.95 1.88
C SER A 43 -14.85 1.59 1.19
N LEU A 44 -13.59 1.12 1.09
CA LEU A 44 -13.25 -0.23 0.65
C LEU A 44 -13.04 -1.20 1.83
N GLY A 45 -13.05 -0.65 3.05
CA GLY A 45 -12.92 -1.39 4.30
C GLY A 45 -11.59 -1.15 5.01
N GLU A 46 -11.27 -2.07 5.89
CA GLU A 46 -10.15 -1.98 6.82
C GLU A 46 -9.26 -3.23 6.70
N ILE A 47 -7.95 -3.03 6.86
CA ILE A 47 -6.95 -4.09 6.76
C ILE A 47 -6.12 -4.06 8.04
N GLY A 48 -6.06 -5.17 8.76
CA GLY A 48 -5.21 -5.28 9.93
C GLY A 48 -3.74 -5.38 9.53
N LEU A 49 -2.92 -4.48 10.08
CA LEU A 49 -1.47 -4.60 10.10
C LEU A 49 -1.09 -5.58 11.21
N ARG A 50 -0.69 -6.78 10.79
CA ARG A 50 -0.21 -7.83 11.69
C ARG A 50 1.30 -7.88 11.61
N ASP A 51 1.91 -8.45 12.65
CA ASP A 51 3.32 -8.85 12.65
C ASP A 51 4.36 -7.73 12.44
N PHE A 52 3.96 -6.45 12.49
CA PHE A 52 4.89 -5.32 12.47
C PHE A 52 5.29 -4.87 13.88
N LYS A 53 6.48 -4.28 13.98
CA LYS A 53 7.04 -3.74 15.22
C LYS A 53 7.28 -2.24 15.02
N GLY A 54 7.03 -1.44 16.05
CA GLY A 54 7.36 -0.01 16.04
C GLY A 54 6.25 0.93 15.61
N GLU A 55 6.63 2.20 15.41
CA GLU A 55 5.74 3.26 14.91
C GLU A 55 5.80 3.38 13.39
N VAL A 56 4.66 3.65 12.76
CA VAL A 56 4.58 3.85 11.30
C VAL A 56 5.16 5.20 10.93
N VAL A 57 6.13 5.18 10.02
CA VAL A 57 6.84 6.36 9.53
C VAL A 57 6.30 6.78 8.17
N PHE A 58 6.13 5.81 7.27
CA PHE A 58 5.79 6.07 5.88
C PHE A 58 4.99 4.92 5.26
N GLY A 59 4.28 5.19 4.17
CA GLY A 59 3.50 4.19 3.44
C GLY A 59 3.38 4.55 1.97
N ASP A 60 3.51 3.55 1.11
CA ASP A 60 3.30 3.68 -0.33
C ASP A 60 2.57 2.45 -0.87
N SER A 61 2.27 2.46 -2.16
CA SER A 61 1.50 1.40 -2.81
C SER A 61 2.07 1.04 -4.17
N ALA A 62 2.01 -0.25 -4.45
CA ALA A 62 2.37 -0.84 -5.72
C ALA A 62 1.19 -1.65 -6.27
N PHE A 63 1.37 -2.30 -7.41
CA PHE A 63 0.38 -3.27 -7.87
C PHE A 63 0.28 -4.43 -6.89
N PHE A 64 1.40 -4.96 -6.44
CA PHE A 64 1.41 -6.08 -5.51
C PHE A 64 0.83 -5.81 -4.13
N GLY A 65 0.64 -4.55 -3.74
CA GLY A 65 0.02 -4.23 -2.46
C GLY A 65 0.47 -2.91 -1.83
N PHE A 66 0.46 -2.86 -0.50
CA PHE A 66 0.94 -1.73 0.30
C PHE A 66 2.28 -2.05 0.94
N VAL A 67 3.15 -1.05 1.01
CA VAL A 67 4.42 -1.14 1.74
C VAL A 67 4.37 -0.08 2.83
N ILE A 68 4.48 -0.49 4.08
CA ILE A 68 4.45 0.40 5.24
C ILE A 68 5.80 0.32 5.94
N GLU A 69 6.44 1.47 6.08
CA GLU A 69 7.68 1.64 6.82
C GLU A 69 7.40 1.90 8.28
N CYS A 70 8.11 1.18 9.13
CA CYS A 70 8.17 1.35 10.55
C CYS A 70 9.61 1.69 10.97
N ASP A 71 9.79 2.18 12.19
CA ASP A 71 11.10 2.54 12.75
C ASP A 71 12.20 1.46 12.65
N ASN A 72 11.84 0.18 12.50
CA ASN A 72 12.77 -0.95 12.54
C ASN A 72 12.61 -1.94 11.37
N GLY A 73 11.82 -1.59 10.36
CA GLY A 73 11.56 -2.50 9.24
C GLY A 73 10.41 -2.06 8.34
N LEU A 74 10.08 -2.93 7.38
CA LEU A 74 8.95 -2.75 6.48
C LEU A 74 7.94 -3.88 6.68
N VAL A 75 6.65 -3.57 6.57
CA VAL A 75 5.60 -4.56 6.36
C VAL A 75 5.01 -4.38 4.97
N VAL A 76 5.03 -5.46 4.19
CA VAL A 76 4.31 -5.54 2.93
C VAL A 76 2.99 -6.23 3.18
N ILE A 77 1.90 -5.58 2.80
CA ILE A 77 0.58 -6.21 2.72
C ILE A 77 0.33 -6.49 1.26
N ASP A 78 0.32 -7.76 0.88
CA ASP A 78 0.08 -8.14 -0.51
C ASP A 78 -1.42 -8.05 -0.88
N SER A 79 -1.71 -8.23 -2.17
CA SER A 79 -3.08 -8.25 -2.69
C SER A 79 -3.98 -9.36 -2.12
N ASN A 80 -3.38 -10.40 -1.52
CA ASN A 80 -4.07 -11.49 -0.83
C ASN A 80 -4.25 -11.22 0.68
N LEU A 81 -3.90 -10.03 1.15
CA LEU A 81 -3.93 -9.61 2.56
C LEU A 81 -2.90 -10.34 3.45
N ASN A 82 -1.90 -10.98 2.87
CA ASN A 82 -0.78 -11.52 3.63
C ASN A 82 0.11 -10.39 4.12
N ASN A 83 0.58 -10.49 5.36
CA ASN A 83 1.51 -9.54 5.95
C ASN A 83 2.91 -10.17 5.92
N ILE A 84 3.86 -9.51 5.26
CA ILE A 84 5.24 -9.96 5.11
C ILE A 84 6.13 -8.95 5.81
N TRP A 85 6.70 -9.36 6.94
CA TRP A 85 7.65 -8.54 7.70
C TRP A 85 9.06 -8.66 7.10
N ILE A 86 9.66 -7.51 6.78
CA ILE A 86 11.04 -7.39 6.30
C ILE A 86 11.84 -6.67 7.38
N ASN A 87 12.80 -7.38 7.97
CA ASN A 87 13.51 -6.93 9.16
C ASN A 87 14.67 -5.98 8.81
N GLY A 88 14.87 -4.97 9.66
CA GLY A 88 15.99 -4.03 9.57
C GLY A 88 15.54 -2.66 9.08
N GLU A 89 16.08 -1.62 9.70
CA GLU A 89 15.82 -0.23 9.34
C GLU A 89 16.39 0.08 7.95
N PRO A 90 15.56 0.42 6.95
CA PRO A 90 16.04 0.76 5.62
C PRO A 90 16.59 2.18 5.60
N THR A 91 17.70 2.40 4.90
CA THR A 91 18.16 3.77 4.57
C THR A 91 17.24 4.39 3.52
N ASN A 92 16.73 3.58 2.60
CA ASN A 92 15.75 3.99 1.60
C ASN A 92 15.00 2.78 1.07
N TRP A 93 13.78 2.98 0.60
CA TRP A 93 13.07 1.99 -0.22
C TRP A 93 12.19 2.66 -1.25
N ARG A 94 11.89 1.93 -2.33
CA ARG A 94 11.02 2.43 -3.40
C ARG A 94 10.27 1.32 -4.11
N VAL A 95 9.04 1.64 -4.47
CA VAL A 95 8.21 0.89 -5.42
C VAL A 95 8.10 1.64 -6.74
N PHE A 96 7.80 0.93 -7.83
CA PHE A 96 7.78 1.51 -9.18
C PHE A 96 6.43 1.32 -9.89
N PRO A 97 5.31 1.84 -9.34
CA PRO A 97 3.96 1.62 -9.85
C PRO A 97 3.69 2.20 -11.26
N ARG A 98 4.64 2.96 -11.83
CA ARG A 98 4.52 3.52 -13.19
C ARG A 98 5.49 2.87 -14.18
N SER A 99 6.29 1.91 -13.74
CA SER A 99 7.31 1.28 -14.57
C SER A 99 6.86 -0.09 -15.05
N LYS A 100 6.68 -0.24 -16.36
CA LYS A 100 6.24 -1.51 -16.98
C LYS A 100 7.13 -2.71 -16.63
N HIS A 101 8.41 -2.47 -16.32
CA HIS A 101 9.39 -3.54 -16.04
C HIS A 101 9.61 -3.81 -14.55
N TYR A 102 9.11 -2.95 -13.66
CA TYR A 102 9.41 -2.97 -12.22
C TYR A 102 8.17 -2.79 -11.36
N GLU A 103 6.98 -2.89 -11.95
CA GLU A 103 5.69 -2.65 -11.28
C GLU A 103 5.45 -3.53 -10.06
N ASN A 104 6.07 -4.71 -10.04
CA ASN A 104 5.97 -5.72 -9.00
C ASN A 104 7.18 -5.81 -8.08
N HIS A 105 8.07 -4.81 -8.12
CA HIS A 105 9.31 -4.83 -7.36
C HIS A 105 9.29 -3.86 -6.19
N LEU A 106 9.85 -4.30 -5.06
CA LEU A 106 10.24 -3.47 -3.93
C LEU A 106 11.76 -3.49 -3.83
N HIS A 107 12.37 -2.32 -3.93
CA HIS A 107 13.81 -2.16 -3.76
C HIS A 107 14.07 -1.55 -2.38
N ILE A 108 14.95 -2.17 -1.60
CA ILE A 108 15.29 -1.76 -0.24
C ILE A 108 16.80 -1.61 -0.12
N VAL A 109 17.23 -0.40 0.23
CA VAL A 109 18.63 -0.06 0.45
C VAL A 109 18.89 -0.01 1.95
N TYR A 110 19.86 -0.80 2.38
CA TYR A 110 20.45 -0.75 3.71
C TYR A 110 21.86 -0.15 3.62
N GLU A 111 22.50 0.07 4.76
CA GLU A 111 23.88 0.57 4.81
C GLU A 111 24.89 -0.39 4.15
N ASP A 112 24.62 -1.70 4.23
CA ASP A 112 25.55 -2.76 3.83
C ASP A 112 25.12 -3.57 2.61
N ARG A 113 23.85 -3.43 2.17
CA ARG A 113 23.30 -4.23 1.08
C ARG A 113 22.10 -3.59 0.39
N LEU A 114 21.78 -4.13 -0.77
CA LEU A 114 20.54 -3.88 -1.51
C LEU A 114 19.74 -5.18 -1.58
N GLU A 115 18.47 -5.12 -1.19
CA GLU A 115 17.52 -6.21 -1.37
C GLU A 115 16.47 -5.82 -2.41
N ILE A 116 16.10 -6.77 -3.28
CA ILE A 116 15.04 -6.60 -4.27
C ILE A 116 14.06 -7.75 -4.11
N TYR A 117 12.81 -7.41 -3.77
CA TYR A 117 11.71 -8.34 -3.68
C TYR A 117 10.84 -8.24 -4.94
N SER A 118 10.38 -9.38 -5.44
CA SER A 118 9.48 -9.46 -6.60
C SER A 118 8.20 -10.20 -6.19
N PHE A 119 7.06 -9.55 -6.38
CA PHE A 119 5.75 -10.05 -5.96
C PHE A 119 4.88 -10.33 -7.19
N ASN A 120 4.74 -11.60 -7.56
CA ASN A 120 4.07 -12.00 -8.81
C ASN A 120 2.65 -12.54 -8.61
N ASP A 121 2.21 -12.69 -7.37
CA ASP A 121 0.91 -13.29 -7.04
C ASP A 121 -0.28 -12.36 -7.33
N ASP A 122 -0.02 -11.08 -7.60
CA ASP A 122 -1.05 -10.08 -7.90
C ASP A 122 -1.83 -10.36 -9.20
N TYR A 123 -1.22 -11.14 -10.10
CA TYR A 123 -1.76 -11.41 -11.43
C TYR A 123 -3.13 -12.10 -11.41
N PHE A 124 -3.41 -12.92 -10.38
CA PHE A 124 -4.65 -13.70 -10.28
C PHE A 124 -5.69 -13.06 -9.35
N VAL A 125 -5.44 -11.87 -8.81
CA VAL A 125 -6.37 -11.19 -7.89
C VAL A 125 -7.49 -10.51 -8.67
N ASP A 126 -8.72 -10.59 -8.14
CA ASP A 126 -9.88 -9.82 -8.63
C ASP A 126 -9.59 -8.31 -8.56
N GLN A 127 -9.33 -7.71 -9.71
CA GLN A 127 -8.99 -6.29 -9.83
C GLN A 127 -10.18 -5.35 -9.58
N GLU A 128 -11.43 -5.81 -9.71
CA GLU A 128 -12.59 -4.95 -9.48
C GLU A 128 -12.83 -4.76 -7.98
N GLY A 129 -12.77 -5.85 -7.21
CA GLY A 129 -12.90 -5.87 -5.75
C GLY A 129 -11.61 -5.57 -4.97
N LYS A 130 -10.48 -5.42 -5.64
CA LYS A 130 -9.15 -5.25 -5.02
C LYS A 130 -9.08 -4.08 -4.03
N LYS A 131 -8.86 -4.42 -2.75
CA LYS A 131 -8.74 -3.47 -1.63
C LYS A 131 -7.31 -2.93 -1.46
N VAL A 132 -6.31 -3.78 -1.67
CA VAL A 132 -4.89 -3.49 -1.42
C VAL A 132 -4.18 -3.27 -2.74
N GLY A 133 -3.29 -2.28 -2.80
CA GLY A 133 -2.52 -1.98 -3.99
C GLY A 133 -3.31 -1.31 -5.13
N LEU A 134 -2.65 -1.22 -6.28
CA LEU A 134 -3.18 -0.58 -7.48
C LEU A 134 -4.03 -1.53 -8.32
N LYS A 135 -5.05 -0.99 -8.96
CA LYS A 135 -5.86 -1.74 -9.92
C LYS A 135 -5.15 -1.71 -11.27
N ASN A 136 -4.99 -2.88 -11.90
CA ASN A 136 -4.52 -2.96 -13.27
C ASN A 136 -5.69 -2.90 -14.26
N PHE A 137 -6.01 -1.70 -14.75
CA PHE A 137 -7.09 -1.48 -15.73
C PHE A 137 -6.70 -1.86 -17.17
N ASN A 138 -5.43 -2.13 -17.46
CA ASN A 138 -4.93 -2.35 -18.82
C ASN A 138 -5.01 -3.81 -19.31
N TRP A 139 -5.62 -4.72 -18.54
CA TRP A 139 -5.69 -6.15 -18.90
C TRP A 139 -6.55 -6.47 -20.14
N LYS A 140 -7.41 -5.54 -20.59
CA LYS A 140 -8.28 -5.72 -21.77
C LYS A 140 -7.67 -5.22 -23.09
N ARG A 141 -6.36 -5.29 -23.29
CA ARG A 141 -5.71 -4.99 -24.58
C ARG A 141 -4.83 -6.12 -25.06
#